data_AF-A0A6G3Y1Q6-F1
#
_entry.id   AF-A0A6G3Y1Q6-F1
#
_cell.length_a   1.000
_cell.length_b   1.000
_cell.length_c   1.000
_cell.angle_alpha   90.00
_cell.angle_beta   90.00
_cell.angle_gamma   90.00
#
_symmetry.space_group_name_H-M   'P 1'
#
loop_
_entity.id
_entity.type
_entity.pdbx_description
1 polymer ?
#
loop_
_entity_poly.entity_id
_entity_poly.type
_entity_poly.pdbx_seq_one_letter_code
_entity_poly.pdbx_strand_id
1 'polypeptide(L)'
;LLGMEEAAFFPTGTMAQQVALRCWAGRTGDAAVALHPLSHPELHEGGALGAVSGLRTVHPTSGPGLPSAEEVREFPEPFGTLMLELPLRDAGFVLPSWEELTAVVEAARERDAVVHF
;
A
#
# COMPACT_ATOMS: atom_id res chain seq x y z
N LEU A 1 8.27 -17.19 11.12
CA LEU A 1 6.87 -16.74 10.98
C LEU A 1 6.65 -16.00 9.66
N LEU A 2 7.34 -14.88 9.41
CA LEU A 2 7.08 -14.03 8.22
C LEU A 2 8.01 -14.28 7.02
N GLY A 3 9.04 -15.12 7.16
CA GLY A 3 10.00 -15.38 6.08
C GLY A 3 10.93 -14.21 5.74
N MET A 4 10.95 -13.15 6.57
CA MET A 4 11.84 -11.99 6.43
C MET A 4 13.13 -12.17 7.24
N GLU A 5 14.22 -11.54 6.81
CA GLU A 5 15.54 -11.63 7.44
C GLU A 5 15.56 -11.03 8.86
N GLU A 6 14.88 -9.88 9.05
CA GLU A 6 14.86 -9.14 10.31
C GLU A 6 13.44 -8.60 10.61
N ALA A 7 13.22 -8.19 11.87
CA ALA A 7 12.00 -7.55 12.33
C ALA A 7 12.28 -6.49 13.39
N ALA A 8 11.47 -5.44 13.42
CA ALA A 8 11.53 -4.37 14.42
C ALA A 8 10.20 -4.27 15.18
N PHE A 9 10.29 -4.05 16.50
CA PHE A 9 9.11 -3.81 17.33
C PHE A 9 8.70 -2.34 17.26
N PHE A 10 7.41 -2.10 17.07
CA PHE A 10 6.80 -0.78 17.10
C PHE A 10 5.67 -0.72 18.13
N PRO A 11 5.47 0.42 18.81
CA PRO A 11 4.37 0.56 19.77
C PRO A 11 2.98 0.54 19.10
N THR A 12 2.87 0.90 17.82
CA THR A 12 1.61 0.90 17.06
C THR A 12 1.84 0.52 15.60
N GLY A 13 0.78 -0.02 14.96
CA GLY A 13 0.75 -0.26 13.51
C GLY A 13 0.87 1.04 12.70
N THR A 14 0.21 2.10 13.13
CA THR A 14 0.32 3.44 12.52
C THR A 14 1.77 3.91 12.43
N MET A 15 2.56 3.79 13.51
CA MET A 15 3.97 4.16 13.47
C MET A 15 4.77 3.25 12.54
N ALA A 16 4.53 1.94 12.59
CA ALA A 16 5.24 0.97 11.76
C ALA A 16 5.02 1.23 10.26
N GLN A 17 3.77 1.43 9.83
CA GLN A 17 3.40 1.68 8.43
C GLN A 17 4.00 2.99 7.92
N GLN A 18 3.91 4.07 8.70
CA GLN A 18 4.53 5.37 8.37
C GLN A 18 6.04 5.23 8.12
N VAL A 19 6.75 4.54 9.01
CA VAL A 19 8.19 4.33 8.89
C VAL A 19 8.51 3.45 7.67
N ALA A 20 7.77 2.36 7.47
CA ALA A 20 7.99 1.45 6.34
C ALA A 20 7.81 2.18 4.99
N LEU A 21 6.68 2.87 4.81
CA LEU A 21 6.38 3.60 3.58
C LEU A 21 7.36 4.75 3.32
N ARG A 22 7.82 5.44 4.38
CA ARG A 22 8.86 6.47 4.24
C ARG A 22 10.21 5.89 3.82
N CYS A 23 10.59 4.73 4.34
CA CYS A 23 11.79 4.01 3.90
C CYS A 23 11.69 3.60 2.43
N TRP A 24 10.53 3.13 1.98
CA TRP A 24 10.32 2.77 0.58
C TRP A 24 10.42 3.97 -0.35
N ALA A 25 9.79 5.09 0.01
CA ALA A 25 9.92 6.34 -0.74
C ALA A 25 11.38 6.79 -0.89
N GLY A 26 12.19 6.64 0.17
CA GLY A 26 13.62 6.93 0.12
C GLY A 26 14.41 5.98 -0.79
N ARG A 27 14.00 4.71 -0.89
CA ARG A 27 14.65 3.69 -1.74
C ARG A 27 14.27 3.79 -3.22
N THR A 28 13.01 4.10 -3.50
CA THR A 28 12.47 4.20 -4.87
C THR A 28 12.72 5.59 -5.47
N GLY A 29 12.91 6.61 -4.62
CA GLY A 29 12.98 8.00 -5.05
C GLY A 29 11.61 8.62 -5.36
N ASP A 30 10.52 7.91 -5.10
CA ASP A 30 9.15 8.37 -5.33
C ASP A 30 8.36 8.40 -4.02
N ALA A 31 7.86 9.59 -3.66
CA ALA A 31 7.07 9.82 -2.46
C ALA A 31 5.59 9.43 -2.60
N ALA A 32 5.16 9.00 -3.79
CA ALA A 32 3.79 8.54 -4.02
C ALA A 32 3.60 7.10 -3.56
N VAL A 33 2.58 6.91 -2.72
CA VAL A 33 2.10 5.62 -2.23
C VAL A 33 0.71 5.36 -2.78
N ALA A 34 0.57 4.29 -3.55
CA ALA A 34 -0.71 3.77 -4.00
C ALA A 34 -1.36 2.94 -2.89
N LEU A 35 -2.61 3.24 -2.55
CA LEU A 35 -3.39 2.50 -1.56
C LEU A 35 -4.89 2.72 -1.76
N HIS A 36 -5.71 1.85 -1.15
CA HIS A 36 -7.15 1.97 -1.23
C HIS A 36 -7.66 3.19 -0.42
N PRO A 37 -8.65 3.96 -0.90
CA PRO A 37 -9.24 5.09 -0.15
C PRO A 37 -9.86 4.69 1.21
N LEU A 38 -10.24 3.42 1.35
CA LEU A 38 -10.75 2.84 2.61
C LEU A 38 -9.67 2.19 3.48
N SER A 39 -8.38 2.35 3.16
CA SER A 39 -7.31 1.79 3.97
C SER A 39 -7.18 2.48 5.32
N HIS A 40 -6.65 1.77 6.30
CA HIS A 40 -6.45 2.31 7.64
C HIS A 40 -5.69 3.66 7.68
N PRO A 41 -4.59 3.86 6.93
CA PRO A 41 -3.88 5.15 6.92
C PRO A 41 -4.71 6.32 6.39
N GLU A 42 -5.62 6.08 5.45
CA GLU A 42 -6.51 7.11 4.90
C GLU A 42 -7.61 7.49 5.90
N LEU A 43 -8.28 6.50 6.49
CA LEU A 43 -9.48 6.74 7.29
C LEU A 43 -9.20 7.06 8.76
N HIS A 44 -8.16 6.44 9.36
CA HIS A 44 -8.03 6.35 10.81
C HIS A 44 -6.76 7.00 11.39
N GLU A 45 -5.90 7.57 10.56
CA GLU A 45 -4.60 8.12 10.99
C GLU A 45 -4.49 9.64 10.85
N GLY A 46 -5.59 10.34 10.59
CA GLY A 46 -5.63 11.80 10.58
C GLY A 46 -4.72 12.46 9.53
N GLY A 47 -4.53 11.80 8.38
CA GLY A 47 -3.68 12.31 7.30
C GLY A 47 -2.17 12.27 7.60
N ALA A 48 -1.73 11.41 8.52
CA ALA A 48 -0.34 11.35 8.97
C ALA A 48 0.67 11.05 7.83
N LEU A 49 0.28 10.31 6.78
CA LEU A 49 1.16 10.03 5.64
C LEU A 49 1.68 11.33 5.00
N GLY A 50 0.78 12.28 4.75
CA GLY A 50 1.15 13.61 4.25
C GLY A 50 1.77 14.50 5.32
N ALA A 51 1.14 14.60 6.49
CA ALA A 51 1.51 15.57 7.51
C ALA A 51 2.85 15.26 8.21
N VAL A 52 3.16 13.99 8.44
CA VAL A 52 4.35 13.54 9.20
C VAL A 52 5.41 12.99 8.26
N SER A 53 5.02 12.13 7.32
CA SER A 53 5.96 11.42 6.45
C SER A 53 6.20 12.13 5.12
N GLY A 54 5.47 13.20 4.80
CA GLY A 54 5.59 13.91 3.52
C GLY A 54 5.31 13.02 2.30
N LEU A 55 4.53 11.97 2.48
CA LEU A 55 4.12 11.04 1.43
C LEU A 55 2.85 11.56 0.77
N ARG A 56 2.74 11.36 -0.54
CA ARG A 56 1.55 11.67 -1.32
C ARG A 56 0.79 10.38 -1.57
N THR A 57 -0.51 10.38 -1.36
CA THR A 57 -1.33 9.19 -1.62
C THR A 57 -1.98 9.26 -3.00
N VAL A 58 -2.11 8.10 -3.63
CA VAL A 58 -2.80 7.91 -4.91
C VAL A 58 -3.66 6.65 -4.84
N HIS A 59 -4.72 6.58 -5.65
CA HIS A 59 -5.74 5.55 -5.52
C HIS A 59 -6.01 4.86 -6.86
N PRO A 60 -5.37 3.70 -7.13
CA PRO A 60 -5.61 2.94 -8.36
C PRO A 60 -7.04 2.46 -8.54
N THR A 61 -7.80 2.31 -7.45
CA THR A 61 -9.22 1.99 -7.47
C THR A 61 -9.97 2.75 -6.38
N SER A 62 -11.27 2.91 -6.58
CA SER A 62 -12.25 3.28 -5.55
C SER A 62 -13.38 2.27 -5.45
N GLY A 63 -13.16 1.06 -5.97
CA GLY A 63 -14.12 -0.03 -5.98
C GLY A 63 -14.37 -0.62 -4.58
N PRO A 64 -15.24 -1.65 -4.48
CA PRO A 64 -15.58 -2.28 -3.21
C PRO A 64 -14.50 -3.23 -2.67
N GLY A 65 -13.30 -3.28 -3.25
CA GLY A 65 -12.25 -4.22 -2.88
C GLY A 65 -10.86 -3.73 -3.27
N LEU A 66 -9.86 -4.62 -3.19
CA LEU A 66 -8.52 -4.29 -3.64
C LEU A 66 -8.47 -3.96 -5.14
N PRO A 67 -7.50 -3.15 -5.59
CA PRO A 67 -7.34 -2.87 -7.01
C PRO A 67 -7.05 -4.17 -7.77
N SER A 68 -7.58 -4.27 -8.99
CA SER A 68 -7.21 -5.29 -9.96
C SER A 68 -5.81 -5.04 -10.52
N ALA A 69 -5.20 -6.08 -11.09
CA ALA A 69 -3.90 -5.96 -11.74
C ALA A 69 -3.91 -4.98 -12.92
N GLU A 70 -5.05 -4.87 -13.63
CA GLU A 70 -5.24 -3.92 -14.73
C GLU A 70 -5.31 -2.48 -14.23
N GLU A 71 -6.11 -2.20 -13.20
CA GLU A 71 -6.14 -0.87 -12.56
C GLU A 71 -4.75 -0.44 -12.08
N VAL A 72 -3.95 -1.35 -11.51
CA VAL A 72 -2.56 -1.07 -11.12
C VAL A 72 -1.69 -0.77 -12.35
N ARG A 73 -1.74 -1.61 -13.39
CA ARG A 73 -0.94 -1.46 -14.62
C ARG A 73 -1.27 -0.18 -15.38
N GLU A 74 -2.53 0.18 -15.46
CA GLU A 74 -3.01 1.30 -16.26
C GLU A 74 -3.11 2.62 -15.48
N PHE A 75 -2.83 2.59 -14.17
CA PHE A 75 -2.90 3.80 -13.36
C PHE A 75 -1.98 4.88 -13.92
N PRO A 76 -2.51 6.08 -14.25
CA PRO A 76 -1.78 7.07 -15.03
C PRO A 76 -0.67 7.80 -14.26
N GLU A 77 -0.74 7.83 -12.92
CA GLU A 77 0.27 8.48 -12.10
C GLU A 77 1.36 7.50 -11.65
N PRO A 78 2.62 7.95 -11.53
CA PRO A 78 3.68 7.14 -10.94
C PRO A 78 3.45 6.97 -9.43
N PHE A 79 3.90 5.82 -8.91
CA PHE A 79 4.03 5.55 -7.49
C PHE A 79 5.18 4.59 -7.24
N GLY A 80 5.92 4.79 -6.15
CA GLY A 80 7.03 3.92 -5.77
C GLY A 80 6.60 2.75 -4.89
N THR A 81 5.41 2.81 -4.29
CA THR A 81 4.94 1.76 -3.38
C THR A 81 3.45 1.52 -3.54
N LEU A 82 3.04 0.25 -3.57
CA LEU A 82 1.65 -0.18 -3.45
C LEU A 82 1.45 -0.82 -2.07
N MET A 83 0.54 -0.26 -1.27
CA MET A 83 0.13 -0.82 0.01
C MET A 83 -1.19 -1.56 -0.13
N LEU A 84 -1.24 -2.82 0.33
CA LEU A 84 -2.42 -3.69 0.28
C LEU A 84 -2.83 -4.11 1.69
N GLU A 85 -4.07 -3.81 2.08
CA GLU A 85 -4.64 -4.24 3.36
C GLU A 85 -5.36 -5.59 3.20
N LEU A 86 -4.95 -6.62 3.94
CA LEU A 86 -5.49 -7.98 3.85
C LEU A 86 -6.02 -8.48 5.22
N PRO A 87 -7.34 -8.60 5.43
CA PRO A 87 -8.42 -8.17 4.54
C PRO A 87 -8.57 -6.64 4.51
N LEU A 88 -9.19 -6.10 3.45
CA LEU A 88 -9.59 -4.69 3.44
C LEU A 88 -10.80 -4.54 4.37
N ARG A 89 -10.54 -4.04 5.58
CA ARG A 89 -11.50 -4.07 6.69
C ARG A 89 -12.73 -3.22 6.41
N ASP A 90 -12.52 -1.95 6.07
CA ASP A 90 -13.61 -0.97 5.92
C ASP A 90 -14.47 -1.21 4.67
N ALA A 91 -14.02 -2.09 3.76
CA ALA A 91 -14.84 -2.60 2.66
C ALA A 91 -15.70 -3.84 3.03
N GLY A 92 -15.73 -4.23 4.32
CA GLY A 92 -16.47 -5.40 4.78
C GLY A 92 -15.61 -6.66 4.90
N PHE A 93 -14.32 -6.51 5.22
CA PHE A 93 -13.36 -7.61 5.40
C PHE A 93 -13.16 -8.46 4.14
N VAL A 94 -13.10 -7.81 2.98
CA VAL A 94 -12.92 -8.52 1.70
C VAL A 94 -11.47 -8.96 1.49
N LEU A 95 -11.31 -10.13 0.87
CA LEU A 95 -10.02 -10.67 0.42
C LEU A 95 -10.09 -10.95 -1.08
N PRO A 96 -9.01 -10.71 -1.82
CA PRO A 96 -8.85 -11.26 -3.15
C PRO A 96 -8.63 -12.78 -3.05
N SER A 97 -8.88 -13.47 -4.15
CA SER A 97 -8.29 -14.80 -4.36
C SER A 97 -6.76 -14.70 -4.39
N TRP A 98 -6.09 -15.83 -4.18
CA TRP A 98 -4.63 -15.90 -4.29
C TRP A 98 -4.13 -15.46 -5.67
N GLU A 99 -4.82 -15.91 -6.73
CA GLU A 99 -4.47 -15.60 -8.12
C GLU A 99 -4.57 -14.09 -8.40
N GLU A 100 -5.65 -13.45 -7.95
CA GLU A 100 -5.83 -12.00 -8.04
C GLU A 100 -4.74 -11.25 -7.27
N LEU A 101 -4.44 -11.69 -6.03
CA LEU A 101 -3.39 -11.07 -5.22
C LEU A 101 -2.03 -11.14 -5.91
N THR A 102 -1.66 -12.31 -6.43
CA THR A 102 -0.38 -12.49 -7.13
C THR A 102 -0.30 -11.65 -8.39
N ALA A 103 -1.40 -11.55 -9.16
CA ALA A 103 -1.45 -10.73 -10.36
C ALA A 103 -1.29 -9.23 -10.04
N VAL A 104 -1.86 -8.75 -8.93
CA VAL A 104 -1.70 -7.37 -8.46
C VAL A 104 -0.25 -7.10 -8.04
N VAL A 105 0.38 -8.04 -7.33
CA VAL A 105 1.78 -7.94 -6.92
C VAL A 105 2.71 -7.90 -8.13
N GLU A 106 2.46 -8.74 -9.14
CA GLU A 106 3.20 -8.75 -10.40
C GLU A 106 3.04 -7.41 -11.15
N ALA A 107 1.81 -6.91 -11.30
CA ALA A 107 1.52 -5.62 -11.92
C ALA A 107 2.24 -4.45 -11.23
N ALA A 108 2.34 -4.46 -9.90
CA ALA A 108 3.09 -3.44 -9.18
C ALA A 108 4.60 -3.53 -9.45
N ARG A 109 5.16 -4.75 -9.50
CA ARG A 109 6.58 -4.97 -9.79
C ARG A 109 6.97 -4.64 -11.23
N GLU A 110 6.09 -4.86 -12.19
CA GLU A 110 6.27 -4.42 -13.58
C GLU A 110 6.41 -2.88 -13.70
N ARG A 111 5.90 -2.15 -12.71
CA ARG A 111 6.03 -0.69 -12.57
C ARG A 111 7.20 -0.27 -11.67
N ASP A 112 8.09 -1.19 -11.31
CA ASP A 112 9.18 -0.98 -10.35
C ASP A 112 8.72 -0.53 -8.95
N ALA A 113 7.45 -0.74 -8.61
CA ALA A 113 6.91 -0.39 -7.30
C ALA A 113 7.15 -1.52 -6.27
N VAL A 114 7.46 -1.12 -5.04
CA VAL A 114 7.52 -2.05 -3.90
C VAL A 114 6.11 -2.35 -3.40
N VAL A 115 5.82 -3.61 -3.06
CA VAL A 115 4.55 -3.98 -2.41
C VAL A 115 4.74 -4.08 -0.89
N HIS A 116 3.88 -3.40 -0.15
CA HIS A 116 3.77 -3.48 1.31
C HIS A 116 2.40 -4.06 1.70
N PHE A 117 2.39 -4.95 2.69
CA PHE A 117 1.18 -5.60 3.22
C PHE A 117 0.98 -5.21 4.68
#